data_AF-A0A6A5YN37-F1
#
_entry.id   AF-A0A6A5YN37-F1
#
_cell.length_a   1.000
_cell.length_b   1.000
_cell.length_c   1.000
_cell.angle_alpha   90.00
_cell.angle_beta   90.00
_cell.angle_gamma   90.00
#
_symmetry.space_group_name_H-M   'P 1'
#
loop_
_entity.id
_entity.type
_entity.pdbx_description
1 polymer ?
#
loop_
_entity_poly.entity_id
_entity_poly.type
_entity_poly.pdbx_seq_one_letter_code
_entity_poly.pdbx_strand_id
1 'polypeptide(L)'
;MDIIETFSLVGVPARIGARILILLRYVFYGSTAIDSWVRNEYAQARFGRDYKWRFWLLFDIGELERLERLLNEGHDRDLLSLRDAELDAFRLVAVVGALLAQAAISALSLPSIEHTHGAGRGMFIMSLVLSLLSIFFTCIQQRELGFIRRPHEVRAWLSNGIRYQSAHGAEVFQSSMIARQLLQAPYKMIRISITLFIGGLGMYLGSAWARNLDLSSINGVRHSNMACLAAFIAGTGFASALFGFLVGQKGIENKRSKVQFEKHFDRNLPRVLASRNKEAKCAPFRVSQTV
;
A
#
# COMPACT_ATOMS: atom_id res chain seq x y z
N MET A 1 14.65 -4.46 23.85
CA MET A 1 13.89 -3.69 22.85
C MET A 1 14.67 -3.78 21.56
N ASP A 2 14.18 -4.55 20.60
CA ASP A 2 14.92 -4.91 19.40
C ASP A 2 15.11 -3.68 18.48
N ILE A 3 16.24 -3.58 17.78
CA ILE A 3 16.51 -2.48 16.82
C ILE A 3 15.39 -2.38 15.76
N ILE A 4 14.83 -3.53 15.36
CA ILE A 4 13.69 -3.65 14.45
C ILE A 4 12.43 -2.96 15.03
N GLU A 5 12.24 -3.03 16.34
CA GLU A 5 11.11 -2.46 17.05
C GLU A 5 11.20 -0.92 17.07
N THR A 6 12.40 -0.38 17.31
CA THR A 6 12.68 1.07 17.28
C THR A 6 12.50 1.67 15.88
N PHE A 7 12.99 1.01 14.83
CA PHE A 7 12.77 1.46 13.44
C PHE A 7 11.28 1.41 13.04
N SER A 8 10.54 0.41 13.54
CA SER A 8 9.10 0.31 13.28
C SER A 8 8.30 1.46 13.94
N LEU A 9 8.73 1.91 15.12
CA LEU A 9 8.16 3.03 15.87
C LEU A 9 8.44 4.38 15.18
N VAL A 10 9.66 4.58 14.68
CA VAL A 10 10.05 5.80 13.94
C VAL A 10 9.26 5.93 12.62
N GLY A 11 8.79 4.83 12.04
CA GLY A 11 7.92 4.84 10.86
C GLY A 11 6.44 5.16 11.13
N VAL A 12 6.03 5.40 12.39
CA VAL A 12 4.63 5.66 12.77
C VAL A 12 4.13 7.03 12.27
N PRO A 13 4.87 8.16 12.42
CA PRO A 13 4.44 9.46 11.90
C PRO A 13 4.29 9.44 10.37
N ALA A 14 5.23 8.76 9.68
CA ALA A 14 5.20 8.54 8.25
C ALA A 14 3.94 7.74 7.81
N ARG A 15 3.55 6.71 8.58
CA ARG A 15 2.35 5.90 8.31
C ARG A 15 1.04 6.65 8.59
N ILE A 16 1.01 7.52 9.61
CA ILE A 16 -0.16 8.35 9.93
C ILE A 16 -0.31 9.45 8.87
N GLY A 17 0.77 10.15 8.51
CA GLY A 17 0.79 11.19 7.48
C GLY A 17 0.39 10.68 6.09
N ALA A 18 0.92 9.53 5.66
CA ALA A 18 0.55 8.87 4.39
C ALA A 18 -0.94 8.48 4.30
N ARG A 19 -1.63 8.44 5.44
CA ARG A 19 -3.00 7.92 5.56
C ARG A 19 -3.99 8.95 6.09
N ILE A 20 -3.54 10.19 6.30
CA ILE A 20 -4.43 11.31 6.63
C ILE A 20 -5.50 11.52 5.55
N LEU A 21 -5.16 11.27 4.27
CA LEU A 21 -6.12 11.31 3.16
C LEU A 21 -7.04 10.08 3.09
N ILE A 22 -6.71 9.01 3.83
CA ILE A 22 -7.46 7.73 3.88
C ILE A 22 -8.26 7.62 5.20
N LEU A 23 -8.17 8.60 6.10
CA LEU A 23 -8.95 8.64 7.36
C LEU A 23 -10.44 8.42 7.11
N LEU A 24 -10.98 8.98 6.02
CA LEU A 24 -12.38 8.80 5.64
C LEU A 24 -12.76 7.34 5.37
N ARG A 25 -11.87 6.54 4.77
CA ARG A 25 -12.07 5.09 4.62
C ARG A 25 -12.30 4.42 5.97
N TYR A 26 -11.57 4.84 7.00
CA TYR A 26 -11.65 4.24 8.33
C TYR A 26 -12.85 4.74 9.13
N VAL A 27 -13.31 5.98 8.93
CA VAL A 27 -14.58 6.44 9.52
C VAL A 27 -15.74 5.57 9.07
N PHE A 28 -15.76 5.16 7.79
CA PHE A 28 -16.81 4.29 7.25
C PHE A 28 -16.57 2.77 7.44
N TYR A 29 -15.32 2.33 7.70
CA TYR A 29 -14.94 0.92 7.81
C TYR A 29 -14.54 0.48 9.25
N GLY A 30 -14.39 1.45 10.16
CA GLY A 30 -13.63 1.34 11.41
C GLY A 30 -14.16 0.36 12.44
N SER A 31 -15.48 0.17 12.52
CA SER A 31 -16.06 -0.77 13.49
C SER A 31 -15.63 -2.21 13.23
N THR A 32 -15.52 -2.61 11.95
CA THR A 32 -15.19 -4.00 11.59
C THR A 32 -13.69 -4.30 11.61
N ALA A 33 -12.84 -3.30 11.33
CA ALA A 33 -11.39 -3.49 11.33
C ALA A 33 -10.82 -3.63 12.75
N ILE A 34 -11.32 -2.83 13.69
CA ILE A 34 -10.91 -2.87 15.09
C ILE A 34 -11.36 -4.18 15.74
N ASP A 35 -12.58 -4.63 15.45
CA ASP A 35 -13.08 -5.90 15.99
C ASP A 35 -12.30 -7.12 15.45
N SER A 36 -11.95 -7.10 14.15
CA SER A 36 -11.10 -8.15 13.56
C SER A 36 -9.67 -8.18 14.10
N TRP A 37 -9.17 -7.07 14.66
CA TRP A 37 -7.83 -6.99 15.27
C TRP A 37 -7.78 -7.62 16.64
N VAL A 38 -8.79 -7.36 17.47
CA VAL A 38 -8.86 -7.87 18.84
C VAL A 38 -8.93 -9.41 18.86
N ARG A 39 -9.46 -10.01 17.80
CA ARG A 39 -9.69 -11.46 17.63
C ARG A 39 -8.84 -12.11 16.54
N ASN A 40 -7.66 -11.56 16.23
CA ASN A 40 -6.84 -12.08 15.15
C ASN A 40 -5.95 -13.25 15.63
N GLU A 41 -6.36 -14.48 15.29
CA GLU A 41 -5.66 -15.71 15.64
C GLU A 41 -4.24 -15.78 15.05
N TYR A 42 -4.07 -15.30 13.81
CA TYR A 42 -2.77 -15.24 13.15
C TYR A 42 -1.79 -14.33 13.90
N ALA A 43 -2.23 -13.13 14.31
CA ALA A 43 -1.41 -12.20 15.06
C ALA A 43 -1.01 -12.75 16.43
N GLN A 44 -1.93 -13.43 17.10
CA GLN A 44 -1.70 -14.05 18.40
C GLN A 44 -0.71 -15.22 18.31
N ALA A 45 -0.86 -16.10 17.32
CA ALA A 45 0.05 -17.22 17.10
C ALA A 45 1.48 -16.74 16.80
N ARG A 46 1.61 -15.65 16.04
CA ARG A 46 2.90 -15.15 15.57
C ARG A 46 3.63 -14.22 16.54
N PHE A 47 2.92 -13.32 17.23
CA PHE A 47 3.51 -12.28 18.07
C PHE A 47 3.23 -12.48 19.57
N GLY A 48 2.56 -13.57 19.94
CA GLY A 48 2.19 -13.87 21.32
C GLY A 48 1.05 -12.99 21.83
N ARG A 49 0.81 -13.02 23.14
CA ARG A 49 -0.37 -12.40 23.78
C ARG A 49 -0.33 -10.86 23.79
N ASP A 50 0.86 -10.28 23.71
CA ASP A 50 1.11 -8.84 23.79
C ASP A 50 0.94 -8.10 22.45
N TYR A 51 0.54 -8.81 21.38
CA TYR A 51 0.36 -8.21 20.05
C TYR A 51 -0.65 -7.05 20.04
N LYS A 52 -1.60 -7.04 20.97
CA LYS A 52 -2.67 -6.04 21.06
C LYS A 52 -2.15 -4.62 21.27
N TRP A 53 -1.03 -4.47 21.99
CA TRP A 53 -0.39 -3.18 22.24
C TRP A 53 0.38 -2.66 21.02
N ARG A 54 0.66 -3.53 20.06
CA ARG A 54 1.39 -3.20 18.83
C ARG A 54 0.43 -2.67 17.76
N PHE A 55 -0.22 -1.55 18.02
CA PHE A 55 -1.24 -0.97 17.13
C PHE A 55 -0.74 -0.68 15.70
N TRP A 56 0.58 -0.55 15.48
CA TRP A 56 1.13 -0.40 14.13
C TRP A 56 1.02 -1.69 13.29
N LEU A 57 0.97 -2.87 13.92
CA LEU A 57 0.79 -4.16 13.25
C LEU A 57 -0.63 -4.35 12.72
N LEU A 58 -1.62 -3.64 13.29
CA LEU A 58 -3.02 -3.64 12.86
C LEU A 58 -3.16 -3.54 11.33
N PHE A 59 -2.30 -2.74 10.72
CA PHE A 59 -2.39 -2.43 9.31
C PHE A 59 -1.66 -3.41 8.42
N ASP A 60 -0.57 -3.97 8.92
CA ASP A 60 0.29 -4.84 8.13
C ASP A 60 -0.16 -6.30 8.26
N ILE A 61 -0.83 -6.69 9.34
CA ILE A 61 -1.11 -8.11 9.65
C ILE A 61 -1.80 -8.88 8.51
N GLY A 62 -2.82 -8.30 7.87
CA GLY A 62 -3.59 -9.01 6.83
C GLY A 62 -2.78 -9.33 5.58
N GLU A 63 -1.85 -8.46 5.16
CA GLU A 63 -0.98 -8.79 4.03
C GLU A 63 0.23 -9.65 4.46
N LEU A 64 0.56 -9.73 5.75
CA LEU A 64 1.62 -10.62 6.29
C LEU A 64 1.11 -12.05 6.24
N GLU A 65 -0.14 -12.23 6.70
CA GLU A 65 -0.87 -13.48 6.63
C GLU A 65 -1.04 -13.93 5.17
N ARG A 66 -1.46 -13.03 4.27
CA ARG A 66 -1.59 -13.36 2.84
C ARG A 66 -0.25 -13.76 2.21
N LEU A 67 0.82 -13.04 2.53
CA LEU A 67 2.16 -13.34 2.05
C LEU A 67 2.63 -14.70 2.60
N GLU A 68 2.33 -15.00 3.86
CA GLU A 68 2.69 -16.28 4.47
C GLU A 68 1.92 -17.45 3.88
N ARG A 69 0.62 -17.31 3.62
CA ARG A 69 -0.15 -18.32 2.88
C ARG A 69 0.44 -18.54 1.49
N LEU A 70 0.77 -17.48 0.76
CA LEU A 70 1.41 -17.61 -0.55
C LEU A 70 2.80 -18.27 -0.46
N LEU A 71 3.57 -17.97 0.58
CA LEU A 71 4.89 -18.53 0.81
C LEU A 71 4.86 -20.03 1.12
N ASN A 72 3.83 -20.53 1.81
CA ASN A 72 3.75 -21.92 2.24
C ASN A 72 2.85 -22.78 1.34
N GLU A 73 1.71 -22.26 0.92
CA GLU A 73 0.68 -22.98 0.14
C GLU A 73 0.72 -22.63 -1.35
N GLY A 74 1.26 -21.47 -1.72
CA GLY A 74 1.26 -20.97 -3.10
C GLY A 74 2.18 -21.76 -4.03
N HIS A 75 1.80 -21.86 -5.30
CA HIS A 75 2.63 -22.48 -6.33
C HIS A 75 3.80 -21.57 -6.72
N ASP A 76 4.88 -22.17 -7.24
CA ASP A 76 6.08 -21.44 -7.68
C ASP A 76 5.77 -20.36 -8.73
N ARG A 77 4.79 -20.62 -9.61
CA ARG A 77 4.33 -19.64 -10.60
C ARG A 77 3.71 -18.41 -9.94
N ASP A 78 2.97 -18.60 -8.83
CA ASP A 78 2.29 -17.51 -8.15
C ASP A 78 3.30 -16.56 -7.49
N LEU A 79 4.40 -17.11 -6.97
CA LEU A 79 5.50 -16.31 -6.39
C LEU A 79 6.26 -15.51 -7.45
N LEU A 80 6.53 -16.09 -8.61
CA LEU A 80 7.13 -15.37 -9.73
C LEU A 80 6.18 -14.27 -10.23
N SER A 81 4.88 -14.56 -10.29
CA SER A 81 3.88 -13.55 -10.66
C SER A 81 3.78 -12.41 -9.65
N LEU A 82 3.96 -12.70 -8.34
CA LEU A 82 4.03 -11.67 -7.31
C LEU A 82 5.24 -10.77 -7.53
N ARG A 83 6.42 -11.36 -7.75
CA ARG A 83 7.65 -10.60 -8.04
C ARG A 83 7.46 -9.69 -9.24
N ASP A 84 6.89 -10.22 -10.32
CA ASP A 84 6.64 -9.45 -11.54
C ASP A 84 5.66 -8.31 -11.30
N ALA A 85 4.58 -8.56 -10.58
CA ALA A 85 3.63 -7.53 -10.19
C ALA A 85 4.28 -6.42 -9.34
N GLU A 86 5.18 -6.76 -8.41
CA GLU A 86 5.91 -5.78 -7.60
C GLU A 86 6.90 -4.97 -8.44
N LEU A 87 7.64 -5.62 -9.36
CA LEU A 87 8.56 -4.94 -10.28
C LEU A 87 7.82 -3.96 -11.21
N ASP A 88 6.65 -4.35 -11.72
CA ASP A 88 5.82 -3.48 -12.54
C ASP A 88 5.27 -2.30 -11.73
N ALA A 89 4.83 -2.55 -10.51
CA ALA A 89 4.31 -1.50 -9.67
C ALA A 89 5.44 -0.52 -9.24
N PHE A 90 6.69 -0.98 -9.07
CA PHE A 90 7.85 -0.09 -8.90
C PHE A 90 8.08 0.85 -10.08
N ARG A 91 7.87 0.38 -11.33
CA ARG A 91 7.95 1.26 -12.51
C ARG A 91 6.96 2.41 -12.40
N LEU A 92 5.73 2.13 -11.95
CA LEU A 92 4.73 3.16 -11.73
C LEU A 92 5.16 4.16 -10.64
N VAL A 93 5.73 3.69 -9.52
CA VAL A 93 6.24 4.58 -8.46
C VAL A 93 7.35 5.50 -8.96
N ALA A 94 8.28 4.99 -9.78
CA ALA A 94 9.34 5.81 -10.36
C ALA A 94 8.77 6.93 -11.24
N VAL A 95 7.80 6.61 -12.11
CA VAL A 95 7.13 7.61 -12.96
C VAL A 95 6.40 8.66 -12.14
N VAL A 96 5.59 8.24 -11.16
CA VAL A 96 4.85 9.16 -10.29
C VAL A 96 5.81 10.03 -9.47
N GLY A 97 6.91 9.46 -8.98
CA GLY A 97 7.97 10.18 -8.29
C GLY A 97 8.59 11.29 -9.13
N ALA A 98 8.92 10.99 -10.39
CA ALA A 98 9.53 11.97 -11.29
C ALA A 98 8.58 13.13 -11.60
N LEU A 99 7.30 12.83 -11.88
CA LEU A 99 6.27 13.85 -12.12
C LEU A 99 6.06 14.73 -10.90
N LEU A 100 6.05 14.14 -9.71
CA LEU A 100 5.87 14.88 -8.47
C LEU A 100 7.08 15.74 -8.12
N ALA A 101 8.30 15.26 -8.38
CA ALA A 101 9.51 16.05 -8.22
C ALA A 101 9.46 17.30 -9.13
N GLN A 102 9.08 17.11 -10.39
CA GLN A 102 8.91 18.21 -11.34
C GLN A 102 7.84 19.21 -10.86
N ALA A 103 6.69 18.72 -10.42
CA ALA A 103 5.61 19.56 -9.88
C ALA A 103 6.06 20.33 -8.61
N ALA A 104 6.85 19.71 -7.74
CA ALA A 104 7.41 20.36 -6.56
C ALA A 104 8.41 21.48 -6.92
N ILE A 105 9.25 21.28 -7.93
CA ILE A 105 10.14 22.33 -8.45
C ILE A 105 9.33 23.50 -8.99
N SER A 106 8.29 23.22 -9.80
CA SER A 106 7.41 24.28 -10.32
C SER A 106 6.65 25.00 -9.19
N ALA A 107 6.22 24.29 -8.16
CA ALA A 107 5.57 24.91 -7.00
C ALA A 107 6.52 25.81 -6.21
N LEU A 108 7.80 25.47 -6.11
CA LEU A 108 8.81 26.33 -5.48
C LEU A 108 9.09 27.61 -6.26
N SER A 109 8.85 27.60 -7.58
CA SER A 109 8.94 28.79 -8.44
C SER A 109 7.68 29.67 -8.46
N LEU A 110 6.64 29.35 -7.68
CA LEU A 110 5.43 30.14 -7.63
C LEU A 110 5.68 31.56 -7.08
N PRO A 111 5.01 32.58 -7.63
CA PRO A 111 5.18 33.95 -7.20
C PRO A 111 4.69 34.16 -5.75
N SER A 112 5.30 35.13 -5.07
CA SER A 112 4.97 35.53 -3.69
C SER A 112 5.10 34.42 -2.65
N ILE A 113 5.77 33.31 -2.97
CA ILE A 113 6.05 32.25 -1.99
C ILE A 113 6.96 32.76 -0.85
N GLU A 114 7.76 33.82 -1.10
CA GLU A 114 8.56 34.56 -0.10
C GLU A 114 7.73 35.21 0.98
N HIS A 115 6.54 35.67 0.64
CA HIS A 115 5.65 36.39 1.55
C HIS A 115 4.64 35.46 2.25
N THR A 116 4.62 34.17 1.90
CA THR A 116 3.79 33.15 2.54
C THR A 116 4.46 32.51 3.76
N HIS A 117 3.67 31.84 4.60
CA HIS A 117 4.18 31.14 5.78
C HIS A 117 5.25 30.10 5.40
N GLY A 118 6.41 30.14 6.06
CA GLY A 118 7.59 29.32 5.72
C GLY A 118 7.33 27.81 5.73
N ALA A 119 6.31 27.34 6.46
CA ALA A 119 5.94 25.93 6.45
C ALA A 119 5.43 25.44 5.07
N GLY A 120 4.86 26.30 4.21
CA GLY A 120 4.43 25.91 2.87
C GLY A 120 5.61 25.54 1.97
N ARG A 121 6.67 26.36 2.02
CA ARG A 121 7.97 26.08 1.37
C ARG A 121 8.60 24.81 1.90
N GLY A 122 8.61 24.65 3.23
CA GLY A 122 9.11 23.44 3.89
C GLY A 122 8.39 22.18 3.39
N MET A 123 7.06 22.22 3.26
CA MET A 123 6.28 21.10 2.74
C MET A 123 6.63 20.75 1.28
N PHE A 124 6.84 21.75 0.42
CA PHE A 124 7.28 21.50 -0.96
C PHE A 124 8.69 20.90 -1.04
N ILE A 125 9.64 21.39 -0.24
CA ILE A 125 11.00 20.83 -0.18
C ILE A 125 10.96 19.40 0.34
N MET A 126 10.21 19.13 1.42
CA MET A 126 10.07 17.78 1.96
C MET A 126 9.41 16.82 0.96
N SER A 127 8.38 17.30 0.24
CA SER A 127 7.77 16.55 -0.86
C SER A 127 8.81 16.20 -1.94
N LEU A 128 9.59 17.18 -2.40
CA LEU A 128 10.63 16.99 -3.41
C LEU A 128 11.66 15.94 -2.96
N VAL A 129 12.23 16.11 -1.76
CA VAL A 129 13.23 15.18 -1.22
C VAL A 129 12.67 13.76 -1.09
N LEU A 130 11.45 13.60 -0.57
CA LEU A 130 10.82 12.28 -0.45
C LEU A 130 10.51 11.65 -1.81
N SER A 131 10.15 12.46 -2.83
CA SER A 131 9.93 11.95 -4.18
C SER A 131 11.23 11.44 -4.81
N LEU A 132 12.35 12.17 -4.65
CA LEU A 132 13.66 11.75 -5.14
C LEU A 132 14.19 10.51 -4.40
N LEU A 133 14.05 10.46 -3.07
CA LEU A 133 14.40 9.29 -2.27
C LEU A 133 13.55 8.06 -2.66
N SER A 134 12.26 8.26 -2.94
CA SER A 134 11.39 7.18 -3.42
C SER A 134 11.88 6.60 -4.75
N ILE A 135 12.28 7.45 -5.71
CA ILE A 135 12.83 6.99 -6.99
C ILE A 135 14.14 6.23 -6.75
N PHE A 136 15.05 6.78 -5.95
CA PHE A 136 16.33 6.14 -5.65
C PHE A 136 16.15 4.75 -5.02
N PHE A 137 15.27 4.64 -4.01
CA PHE A 137 14.96 3.36 -3.39
C PHE A 137 14.24 2.41 -4.34
N THR A 138 13.38 2.91 -5.21
CA THR A 138 12.75 2.09 -6.27
C THR A 138 13.81 1.48 -7.19
N CYS A 139 14.82 2.24 -7.61
CA CYS A 139 15.91 1.74 -8.44
C CYS A 139 16.71 0.63 -7.73
N ILE A 140 17.01 0.81 -6.43
CA ILE A 140 17.68 -0.22 -5.63
C ILE A 140 16.80 -1.48 -5.56
N GLN A 141 15.51 -1.34 -5.24
CA GLN A 141 14.60 -2.48 -5.13
C GLN A 141 14.40 -3.22 -6.45
N GLN A 142 14.28 -2.50 -7.57
CA GLN A 142 14.19 -3.09 -8.90
C GLN A 142 15.44 -3.89 -9.26
N ARG A 143 16.62 -3.39 -8.87
CA ARG A 143 17.87 -4.12 -9.06
C ARG A 143 17.89 -5.40 -8.23
N GLU A 144 17.64 -5.31 -6.93
CA GLU A 144 17.70 -6.47 -6.02
C GLU A 144 16.67 -7.55 -6.40
N LEU A 145 15.40 -7.18 -6.57
CA LEU A 145 14.36 -8.15 -6.98
C LEU A 145 14.53 -8.64 -8.41
N GLY A 146 15.10 -7.82 -9.30
CA GLY A 146 15.36 -8.20 -10.69
C GLY A 146 16.40 -9.32 -10.84
N PHE A 147 17.30 -9.48 -9.87
CA PHE A 147 18.26 -10.60 -9.85
C PHE A 147 17.65 -11.91 -9.38
N ILE A 148 16.57 -11.88 -8.60
CA ILE A 148 15.92 -13.07 -8.07
C ILE A 148 15.05 -13.70 -9.16
N ARG A 149 15.56 -14.76 -9.79
CA ARG A 149 14.90 -15.41 -10.94
C ARG A 149 14.26 -16.74 -10.59
N ARG A 150 14.76 -17.43 -9.57
CA ARG A 150 14.25 -18.76 -9.22
C ARG A 150 13.20 -18.67 -8.12
N PRO A 151 12.16 -19.50 -8.15
CA PRO A 151 11.05 -19.42 -7.19
C PRO A 151 11.52 -19.69 -5.75
N HIS A 152 12.47 -20.59 -5.53
CA HIS A 152 13.01 -20.86 -4.20
C HIS A 152 13.82 -19.68 -3.63
N GLU A 153 14.50 -18.90 -4.48
CA GLU A 153 15.22 -17.68 -4.06
C GLU A 153 14.21 -16.60 -3.66
N VAL A 154 13.09 -16.47 -4.38
CA VAL A 154 11.97 -15.59 -4.00
C VAL A 154 11.40 -16.00 -2.65
N ARG A 155 11.18 -17.31 -2.42
CA ARG A 155 10.72 -17.82 -1.11
C ARG A 155 11.73 -17.49 -0.01
N ALA A 156 13.01 -17.73 -0.25
CA ALA A 156 14.06 -17.44 0.71
C ALA A 156 14.10 -15.95 1.07
N TRP A 157 14.02 -15.06 0.08
CA TRP A 157 14.01 -13.62 0.25
C TRP A 157 12.78 -13.10 1.01
N LEU A 158 11.60 -13.69 0.75
CA LEU A 158 10.35 -13.34 1.42
C LEU A 158 10.22 -13.97 2.81
N SER A 159 11.01 -14.99 3.12
CA SER A 159 11.02 -15.65 4.44
C SER A 159 12.05 -15.01 5.37
N ASN A 160 11.88 -15.15 6.68
CA ASN A 160 12.93 -14.81 7.65
C ASN A 160 13.76 -16.03 8.07
N GLY A 161 13.57 -17.19 7.42
CA GLY A 161 14.23 -18.45 7.74
C GLY A 161 13.72 -19.16 9.00
N ILE A 162 12.77 -18.58 9.73
CA ILE A 162 12.23 -19.16 10.98
C ILE A 162 10.97 -19.97 10.64
N ARG A 163 10.86 -21.17 11.22
CA ARG A 163 9.63 -21.96 11.22
C ARG A 163 8.92 -21.83 12.56
N TYR A 164 7.61 -21.74 12.53
CA TYR A 164 6.80 -21.68 13.73
C TYR A 164 5.48 -22.43 13.54
N GLN A 165 4.83 -22.76 14.67
CA GLN A 165 3.53 -23.40 14.68
C GLN A 165 2.45 -22.35 14.38
N SER A 166 1.78 -22.51 13.24
CA SER A 166 0.66 -21.65 12.83
C SER A 166 -0.54 -21.82 13.78
N ALA A 167 -1.50 -20.90 13.70
CA ALA A 167 -2.78 -21.01 14.42
C ALA A 167 -3.52 -22.32 14.12
N HIS A 168 -3.27 -22.93 12.95
CA HIS A 168 -3.84 -24.20 12.51
C HIS A 168 -3.01 -25.44 12.92
N GLY A 169 -1.95 -25.26 13.73
CA GLY A 169 -1.10 -26.36 14.22
C GLY A 169 -0.16 -26.96 13.18
N ALA A 170 0.04 -26.30 12.04
CA ALA A 170 1.02 -26.70 11.03
C ALA A 170 2.33 -25.92 11.19
N GLU A 171 3.47 -26.58 10.99
CA GLU A 171 4.76 -25.90 10.90
C GLU A 171 4.87 -25.14 9.57
N VAL A 172 4.94 -23.82 9.64
CA VAL A 172 5.00 -22.93 8.47
C VAL A 172 6.24 -22.05 8.53
N PHE A 173 6.78 -21.69 7.36
CA PHE A 173 7.81 -20.67 7.25
C PHE A 173 7.19 -19.30 7.52
N GLN A 174 7.84 -18.55 8.40
CA GLN A 174 7.42 -17.22 8.76
C GLN A 174 7.79 -16.21 7.67
N SER A 175 6.83 -15.38 7.25
CA SER A 175 7.08 -14.30 6.27
C SER A 175 7.93 -13.18 6.87
N SER A 176 8.90 -12.65 6.13
CA SER A 176 9.80 -11.59 6.59
C SER A 176 9.09 -10.23 6.63
N MET A 177 8.99 -9.66 7.83
CA MET A 177 8.47 -8.31 8.01
C MET A 177 9.38 -7.25 7.36
N ILE A 178 10.70 -7.49 7.39
CA ILE A 178 11.69 -6.58 6.79
C ILE A 178 11.55 -6.59 5.27
N ALA A 179 11.49 -7.77 4.65
CA ALA A 179 11.33 -7.88 3.20
C ALA A 179 10.08 -7.13 2.73
N ARG A 180 8.97 -7.27 3.46
CA ARG A 180 7.75 -6.53 3.13
C ARG A 180 7.84 -5.03 3.39
N GLN A 181 8.43 -4.60 4.51
CA GLN A 181 8.63 -3.16 4.76
C GLN A 181 9.50 -2.54 3.67
N LEU A 182 10.50 -3.27 3.20
CA LEU A 182 11.39 -2.89 2.13
C LEU A 182 10.65 -2.76 0.78
N LEU A 183 9.82 -3.75 0.40
CA LEU A 183 8.94 -3.67 -0.78
C LEU A 183 8.03 -2.45 -0.73
N GLN A 184 7.49 -2.13 0.45
CA GLN A 184 6.53 -1.04 0.59
C GLN A 184 7.16 0.34 0.80
N ALA A 185 8.46 0.42 1.06
CA ALA A 185 9.11 1.68 1.43
C ALA A 185 8.94 2.77 0.35
N PRO A 186 9.19 2.51 -0.95
CA PRO A 186 9.00 3.52 -1.99
C PRO A 186 7.54 4.01 -2.07
N TYR A 187 6.57 3.09 -2.03
CA TYR A 187 5.14 3.46 -2.01
C TYR A 187 4.76 4.32 -0.80
N LYS A 188 5.34 4.05 0.36
CA LYS A 188 5.09 4.85 1.56
C LYS A 188 5.67 6.24 1.41
N MET A 189 6.89 6.37 0.87
CA MET A 189 7.53 7.66 0.63
C MET A 189 6.76 8.50 -0.38
N ILE A 190 6.37 7.93 -1.51
CA ILE A 190 5.61 8.68 -2.53
C ILE A 190 4.26 9.15 -2.00
N ARG A 191 3.55 8.34 -1.20
CA ARG A 191 2.27 8.75 -0.60
C ARG A 191 2.42 9.92 0.36
N ILE A 192 3.47 9.92 1.19
CA ILE A 192 3.75 11.04 2.10
C ILE A 192 4.11 12.28 1.30
N SER A 193 4.95 12.12 0.28
CA SER A 193 5.34 13.20 -0.64
C SER A 193 4.10 13.86 -1.28
N ILE A 194 3.18 13.07 -1.87
CA ILE A 194 1.92 13.57 -2.44
C ILE A 194 1.11 14.34 -1.39
N THR A 195 0.99 13.80 -0.17
CA THR A 195 0.21 14.44 0.90
C THR A 195 0.83 15.77 1.32
N LEU A 196 2.16 15.84 1.44
CA LEU A 196 2.88 17.07 1.75
C LEU A 196 2.79 18.08 0.61
N PHE A 197 2.82 17.64 -0.64
CA PHE A 197 2.63 18.51 -1.80
C PHE A 197 1.24 19.17 -1.81
N ILE A 198 0.18 18.36 -1.62
CA ILE A 198 -1.20 18.85 -1.53
C ILE A 198 -1.35 19.78 -0.31
N GLY A 199 -0.79 19.41 0.84
CA GLY A 199 -0.78 20.25 2.03
C GLY A 199 -0.05 21.59 1.82
N GLY A 200 1.09 21.56 1.13
CA GLY A 200 1.87 22.74 0.74
C GLY A 200 1.08 23.68 -0.18
N LEU A 201 0.37 23.13 -1.18
CA LEU A 201 -0.54 23.90 -2.04
C LEU A 201 -1.69 24.53 -1.24
N GLY A 202 -2.30 23.77 -0.33
CA GLY A 202 -3.34 24.27 0.55
C GLY A 202 -2.84 25.41 1.44
N MET A 203 -1.64 25.28 2.00
CA MET A 203 -1.03 26.32 2.81
C MET A 203 -0.65 27.57 2.00
N TYR A 204 -0.14 27.38 0.78
CA TYR A 204 0.16 28.47 -0.15
C TYR A 204 -1.11 29.28 -0.48
N LEU A 205 -2.16 28.60 -0.95
CA LEU A 205 -3.44 29.24 -1.28
C LEU A 205 -4.12 29.87 -0.06
N GLY A 206 -4.08 29.18 1.09
CA GLY A 206 -4.62 29.69 2.35
C GLY A 206 -3.90 30.95 2.83
N SER A 207 -2.56 30.96 2.74
CA SER A 207 -1.75 32.13 3.10
C SER A 207 -1.98 33.29 2.12
N ALA A 208 -2.15 33.01 0.83
CA ALA A 208 -2.43 34.02 -0.18
C ALA A 208 -3.81 34.66 0.00
N TRP A 209 -4.82 33.87 0.39
CA TRP A 209 -6.13 34.39 0.80
C TRP A 209 -6.03 35.22 2.08
N ALA A 210 -5.42 34.69 3.15
CA ALA A 210 -5.34 35.37 4.44
C ALA A 210 -4.58 36.71 4.39
N ARG A 211 -3.58 36.82 3.50
CA ARG A 211 -2.76 38.03 3.32
C ARG A 211 -3.16 38.88 2.11
N ASN A 212 -4.25 38.52 1.41
CA ASN A 212 -4.72 39.18 0.20
C ASN A 212 -3.61 39.40 -0.87
N LEU A 213 -2.72 38.41 -1.03
CA LEU A 213 -1.60 38.45 -1.97
C LEU A 213 -2.14 38.31 -3.40
N ASP A 214 -1.79 39.21 -4.31
CA ASP A 214 -2.25 39.09 -5.70
C ASP A 214 -1.52 37.94 -6.41
N LEU A 215 -2.19 36.79 -6.56
CA LEU A 215 -1.64 35.56 -7.15
C LEU A 215 -1.55 35.64 -8.68
N SER A 216 -2.48 36.34 -9.32
CA SER A 216 -2.36 36.81 -10.70
C SER A 216 -3.28 38.01 -10.91
N SER A 217 -2.72 39.09 -11.46
CA SER A 217 -3.49 40.21 -11.99
C SER A 217 -3.52 40.04 -13.50
N ILE A 218 -4.66 39.57 -14.03
CA ILE A 218 -4.92 39.55 -15.47
C ILE A 218 -5.85 40.74 -15.74
N ASN A 219 -5.38 41.69 -16.54
CA ASN A 219 -6.13 42.89 -16.93
C ASN A 219 -6.57 43.82 -15.78
N GLY A 220 -5.82 43.89 -14.68
CA GLY A 220 -6.11 44.83 -13.58
C GLY A 220 -7.34 44.48 -12.75
N VAL A 221 -8.03 43.37 -13.05
CA VAL A 221 -9.12 42.84 -12.24
C VAL A 221 -8.52 41.90 -11.21
N ARG A 222 -8.70 42.24 -9.94
CA ARG A 222 -8.24 41.43 -8.82
C ARG A 222 -9.03 40.13 -8.77
N HIS A 223 -8.43 39.01 -9.21
CA HIS A 223 -9.07 37.72 -9.10
C HIS A 223 -9.18 37.32 -7.63
N SER A 224 -10.37 36.87 -7.22
CA SER A 224 -10.62 36.50 -5.84
C SER A 224 -9.82 35.26 -5.47
N ASN A 225 -8.73 35.44 -4.72
CA ASN A 225 -7.93 34.33 -4.15
C ASN A 225 -8.80 33.31 -3.39
N MET A 226 -9.93 33.78 -2.85
CA MET A 226 -10.93 32.94 -2.20
C MET A 226 -11.54 31.90 -3.14
N ALA A 227 -11.77 32.25 -4.42
CA ALA A 227 -12.33 31.33 -5.40
C ALA A 227 -11.34 30.19 -5.72
N CYS A 228 -10.05 30.50 -5.87
CA CYS A 228 -9.01 29.49 -6.07
C CYS A 228 -8.88 28.55 -4.87
N LEU A 229 -8.90 29.10 -3.65
CA LEU A 229 -8.87 28.32 -2.43
C LEU A 229 -10.11 27.44 -2.28
N ALA A 230 -11.31 28.00 -2.52
CA ALA A 230 -12.57 27.26 -2.46
C ALA A 230 -12.61 26.13 -3.49
N ALA A 231 -12.17 26.36 -4.72
CA ALA A 231 -12.07 25.35 -5.76
C ALA A 231 -11.08 24.23 -5.38
N PHE A 232 -9.92 24.59 -4.81
CA PHE A 232 -8.94 23.62 -4.34
C PHE A 232 -9.48 22.75 -3.20
N ILE A 233 -10.12 23.35 -2.19
CA ILE A 233 -10.72 22.62 -1.07
C ILE A 233 -11.87 21.74 -1.55
N ALA A 234 -12.77 22.27 -2.37
CA ALA A 234 -13.91 21.52 -2.91
C ALA A 234 -13.43 20.34 -3.76
N GLY A 235 -12.49 20.55 -4.69
CA GLY A 235 -11.95 19.49 -5.54
C GLY A 235 -11.19 18.43 -4.76
N THR A 236 -10.26 18.83 -3.89
CA THR A 236 -9.44 17.90 -3.10
C THR A 236 -10.29 17.14 -2.09
N GLY A 237 -11.20 17.83 -1.42
CA GLY A 237 -12.13 17.24 -0.45
C GLY A 237 -13.08 16.26 -1.11
N PHE A 238 -13.70 16.63 -2.23
CA PHE A 238 -14.58 15.76 -3.01
C PHE A 238 -13.84 14.51 -3.51
N ALA A 239 -12.67 14.67 -4.13
CA ALA A 239 -11.89 13.54 -4.65
C ALA A 239 -11.48 12.58 -3.53
N SER A 240 -11.01 13.11 -2.39
CA SER A 240 -10.62 12.30 -1.24
C SER A 240 -11.82 11.57 -0.63
N ALA A 241 -12.97 12.23 -0.54
CA ALA A 241 -14.19 11.64 -0.01
C ALA A 241 -14.76 10.56 -0.92
N LEU A 242 -14.87 10.84 -2.21
CA LEU A 242 -15.34 9.89 -3.21
C LEU A 242 -14.45 8.65 -3.25
N PHE A 243 -13.13 8.83 -3.33
CA PHE A 243 -12.21 7.71 -3.36
C PHE A 243 -12.26 6.89 -2.05
N GLY A 244 -12.29 7.56 -0.90
CA GLY A 244 -12.43 6.90 0.40
C GLY A 244 -13.72 6.10 0.52
N PHE A 245 -14.84 6.66 0.05
CA PHE A 245 -16.15 6.01 0.02
C PHE A 245 -16.14 4.78 -0.90
N LEU A 246 -15.66 4.92 -2.15
CA LEU A 246 -15.63 3.82 -3.12
C LEU A 246 -14.73 2.66 -2.65
N VAL A 247 -13.56 2.96 -2.11
CA VAL A 247 -12.66 1.93 -1.55
C VAL A 247 -13.30 1.26 -0.33
N GLY A 248 -14.01 2.02 0.51
CA GLY A 248 -14.76 1.48 1.64
C GLY A 248 -15.84 0.49 1.21
N GLN A 249 -16.71 0.91 0.27
CA GLN A 249 -17.77 0.07 -0.30
C GLN A 249 -17.19 -1.18 -0.96
N LYS A 250 -16.13 -1.03 -1.77
CA LYS A 250 -15.50 -2.18 -2.43
C LYS A 250 -14.92 -3.16 -1.42
N GLY A 251 -14.39 -2.69 -0.29
CA GLY A 251 -13.92 -3.55 0.79
C GLY A 251 -15.03 -4.42 1.38
N ILE A 252 -16.23 -3.85 1.56
CA ILE A 252 -17.41 -4.57 2.06
C ILE A 252 -17.88 -5.62 1.05
N GLU A 253 -17.99 -5.23 -0.23
CA GLU A 253 -18.34 -6.15 -1.31
C GLU A 253 -17.35 -7.32 -1.38
N ASN A 254 -16.05 -7.04 -1.36
CA ASN A 254 -15.04 -8.06 -1.53
C ASN A 254 -15.07 -9.11 -0.39
N LYS A 255 -15.39 -8.69 0.83
CA LYS A 255 -15.64 -9.61 1.95
C LYS A 255 -16.86 -10.51 1.70
N ARG A 256 -17.98 -9.93 1.26
CA ARG A 256 -19.21 -10.69 0.95
C ARG A 256 -18.96 -11.67 -0.20
N SER A 257 -18.30 -11.23 -1.26
CA SER A 257 -17.94 -12.06 -2.40
C SER A 257 -17.04 -13.23 -1.99
N LYS A 258 -16.02 -13.01 -1.16
CA LYS A 258 -15.14 -14.11 -0.70
C LYS A 258 -15.93 -15.21 0.00
N VAL A 259 -16.77 -14.86 0.97
CA VAL A 259 -17.60 -15.85 1.69
C VAL A 259 -18.55 -16.57 0.73
N GLN A 260 -19.11 -15.87 -0.25
CA GLN A 260 -20.02 -16.48 -1.22
C GLN A 260 -19.28 -17.41 -2.19
N PHE A 261 -18.08 -17.03 -2.65
CA PHE A 261 -17.27 -17.86 -3.52
C PHE A 261 -16.73 -19.09 -2.80
N GLU A 262 -16.29 -18.96 -1.55
CA GLU A 262 -15.89 -20.09 -0.71
C GLU A 262 -17.06 -21.08 -0.56
N LYS A 263 -18.23 -20.61 -0.14
CA LYS A 263 -19.44 -21.46 -0.05
C LYS A 263 -19.81 -22.12 -1.38
N HIS A 264 -19.69 -21.39 -2.49
CA HIS A 264 -19.99 -21.92 -3.81
C HIS A 264 -18.98 -23.00 -4.23
N PHE A 265 -17.69 -22.77 -3.95
CA PHE A 265 -16.63 -23.70 -4.25
C PHE A 265 -16.78 -24.97 -3.42
N ASP A 266 -17.00 -24.85 -2.11
CA ASP A 266 -17.21 -25.98 -1.20
C ASP A 266 -18.42 -26.84 -1.61
N ARG A 267 -19.51 -26.18 -2.04
CA ARG A 267 -20.71 -26.89 -2.51
C ARG A 267 -20.48 -27.64 -3.82
N ASN A 268 -19.62 -27.13 -4.71
CA ASN A 268 -19.38 -27.71 -6.02
C ASN A 268 -18.16 -28.62 -6.09
N LEU A 269 -17.28 -28.58 -5.09
CA LEU A 269 -16.09 -29.42 -4.99
C LEU A 269 -16.40 -30.93 -5.17
N PRO A 270 -17.46 -31.51 -4.58
CA PRO A 270 -17.80 -32.91 -4.80
C PRO A 270 -18.17 -33.22 -6.25
N ARG A 271 -18.82 -32.29 -6.95
CA ARG A 271 -19.21 -32.44 -8.36
C ARG A 271 -18.00 -32.37 -9.29
N VAL A 272 -17.08 -31.44 -9.01
CA VAL A 272 -15.83 -31.28 -9.78
C VAL A 272 -14.91 -32.49 -9.58
N LEU A 273 -14.82 -33.02 -8.36
CA LEU A 273 -14.06 -34.25 -8.09
C LEU A 273 -14.70 -35.47 -8.77
N ALA A 274 -16.03 -35.57 -8.77
CA ALA A 274 -16.76 -36.64 -9.45
C ALA A 274 -16.61 -36.60 -10.99
N SER A 275 -16.58 -35.40 -11.60
CA SER A 275 -16.34 -35.27 -13.05
C SER A 275 -14.89 -35.61 -13.41
N ARG A 276 -13.90 -35.15 -12.65
CA ARG A 276 -12.49 -35.51 -12.84
C ARG A 276 -12.24 -37.01 -12.72
N ASN A 277 -12.88 -37.67 -11.77
CA ASN A 277 -12.72 -39.11 -11.57
C ASN A 277 -13.37 -39.93 -12.70
N LYS A 278 -14.42 -39.39 -13.35
CA LYS A 278 -15.01 -39.99 -14.57
C LYS A 278 -14.10 -39.81 -15.79
N GLU A 279 -13.49 -38.63 -15.96
CA GLU A 279 -12.52 -38.38 -17.05
C GLU A 279 -11.26 -39.23 -16.91
N ALA A 280 -10.73 -39.38 -15.69
CA ALA A 280 -9.58 -40.25 -15.42
C ALA A 280 -9.86 -41.74 -15.71
N LYS A 281 -11.11 -42.20 -15.51
CA LYS A 281 -11.54 -43.57 -15.87
C LYS A 281 -11.81 -43.75 -17.36
N CYS A 282 -12.08 -42.68 -18.10
CA CYS A 282 -12.36 -42.74 -19.55
C CYS A 282 -11.15 -42.44 -20.43
N ALA A 283 -9.99 -42.10 -19.85
CA ALA A 283 -8.76 -41.92 -20.61
C ALA A 283 -8.18 -43.30 -20.98
N PRO A 284 -8.16 -43.70 -22.27
CA PRO A 284 -7.52 -44.94 -22.67
C PRO A 284 -6.02 -44.86 -22.40
N PHE A 285 -5.50 -45.88 -21.75
CA PHE A 285 -4.09 -46.07 -21.43
C PHE A 285 -3.30 -46.22 -22.75
N ARG A 286 -2.85 -45.11 -23.33
CA ARG A 286 -2.02 -45.13 -24.55
C ARG A 286 -0.58 -45.45 -24.14
N VAL A 287 -0.28 -46.75 -24.07
CA VAL A 287 1.10 -47.24 -23.97
C VAL A 287 1.83 -46.81 -25.23
N SER A 288 2.64 -45.77 -25.12
CA SER A 288 3.57 -45.38 -26.18
C SER A 288 4.73 -46.38 -26.15
N GLN A 289 4.60 -47.47 -26.90
CA GLN A 289 5.75 -48.25 -27.34
C GLN A 289 6.49 -47.40 -28.38
N THR A 290 7.61 -46.81 -27.99
CA THR A 290 8.62 -46.30 -28.94
C THR A 290 9.82 -47.23 -28.89
N VAL A 291 9.97 -47.97 -29.99
CA VAL A 291 11.21 -48.59 -30.47
C VAL A 291 12.15 -47.50 -30.95
#